data_AF-A0AAV7GAA0-F1
#
_entry.id   AF-A0AAV7GAA0-F1
#
_cell.length_a   1.000
_cell.length_b   1.000
_cell.length_c   1.000
_cell.angle_alpha   90.00
_cell.angle_beta   90.00
_cell.angle_gamma   90.00
#
_symmetry.space_group_name_H-M   'P 1'
#
loop_
_entity.id
_entity.type
_entity.pdbx_description
1 polymer ?
#
loop_
_entity_poly.entity_id
_entity_poly.type
_entity_poly.pdbx_seq_one_letter_code
_entity_poly.pdbx_strand_id
1 'polypeptide(L)'
;MEEFMALTRCVFGSRIYDVKCVMKRGLEQVAEKLEVKRAVGKAHQAGSDSLRTYQLFLRMKKSYFGPGDDGKERKMPSEGLIFGENY
;
A
#
# COMPACT_ATOMS: atom_id res chain seq x y z
N MET A 1 9.08 10.70 17.15
CA MET A 1 8.48 10.49 15.81
C MET A 1 9.52 10.63 14.70
N GLU A 2 10.27 11.74 14.63
CA GLU A 2 11.29 11.92 13.58
C GLU A 2 12.40 10.86 13.57
N GLU A 3 12.89 10.46 14.75
CA GLU A 3 13.89 9.39 14.88
C GLU A 3 13.38 8.03 14.39
N PHE A 4 12.14 7.67 14.73
CA PHE A 4 11.49 6.45 14.25
C PHE A 4 11.39 6.45 12.72
N MET A 5 10.92 7.56 12.14
CA MET A 5 10.82 7.71 10.69
C MET A 5 12.20 7.72 10.01
N ALA A 6 13.23 8.28 10.65
CA ALA A 6 14.60 8.25 10.16
C ALA A 6 15.16 6.82 10.12
N LEU A 7 14.99 6.05 11.19
CA LEU A 7 15.37 4.63 11.24
C LEU A 7 14.60 3.82 10.19
N THR A 8 13.30 4.06 10.06
CA THR A 8 12.44 3.38 9.09
C THR A 8 12.93 3.61 7.65
N ARG A 9 13.28 4.86 7.30
CA ARG A 9 13.89 5.16 6.00
C ARG A 9 15.29 4.55 5.84
N CYS A 10 16.08 4.48 6.90
CA CYS A 10 17.40 3.86 6.88
C CYS A 10 17.32 2.35 6.57
N VAL A 11 16.36 1.65 7.19
CA VAL A 11 16.21 0.19 7.07
C VAL A 11 15.46 -0.21 5.79
N PHE A 12 14.37 0.47 5.47
CA PHE A 12 13.46 0.07 4.38
C PHE A 12 13.54 0.96 3.13
N GLY A 13 14.34 2.05 3.19
CA GLY A 13 14.45 3.04 2.13
C GLY A 13 13.32 4.08 2.16
N SER A 14 13.36 5.03 1.22
CA SER A 14 12.38 6.12 1.15
C SER A 14 11.06 5.73 0.48
N ARG A 15 11.05 4.66 -0.33
CA ARG A 15 9.88 4.21 -1.11
C ARG A 15 8.99 3.26 -0.31
N ILE A 16 8.51 3.72 0.82
CA ILE A 16 7.56 3.00 1.66
C ILE A 16 6.15 3.48 1.32
N TYR A 17 5.23 2.55 1.17
CA TYR A 17 3.82 2.85 0.91
C TYR A 17 2.95 2.09 1.90
N ASP A 18 2.41 2.83 2.85
CA ASP A 18 1.34 2.29 3.68
C ASP A 18 0.02 2.34 2.90
N VAL A 19 -0.47 1.16 2.49
CA VAL A 19 -1.75 1.00 1.78
C VAL A 19 -2.91 1.61 2.58
N LYS A 20 -2.82 1.65 3.91
CA LYS A 20 -3.82 2.27 4.78
C LYS A 20 -3.91 3.78 4.57
N CYS A 21 -2.77 4.47 4.42
CA CYS A 21 -2.72 5.91 4.12
C CYS A 21 -3.43 6.23 2.80
N VAL A 22 -3.29 5.37 1.81
CA VAL A 22 -3.89 5.56 0.47
C VAL A 22 -5.40 5.36 0.49
N MET A 23 -5.91 4.42 1.29
CA MET A 23 -7.29 3.92 1.13
C MET A 23 -8.26 4.30 2.24
N LYS A 24 -7.78 4.79 3.40
CA LYS A 24 -8.59 5.18 4.58
C LYS A 24 -9.66 4.14 5.01
N ARG A 25 -9.55 2.88 4.56
CA ARG A 25 -10.50 1.77 4.76
C ARG A 25 -9.78 0.52 5.25
N GLY A 26 -10.53 -0.52 5.65
CA GLY A 26 -9.95 -1.82 6.03
C GLY A 26 -9.50 -2.63 4.82
N LEU A 27 -8.53 -3.54 5.04
CA LEU A 27 -7.95 -4.38 3.97
C LEU A 27 -9.01 -5.20 3.23
N GLU A 28 -9.99 -5.76 3.95
CA GLU A 28 -11.05 -6.59 3.36
C GLU A 28 -11.99 -5.77 2.48
N GLN A 29 -12.45 -4.60 2.96
CA GLN A 29 -13.32 -3.70 2.20
C GLN A 29 -12.65 -3.20 0.91
N VAL A 30 -11.36 -2.92 1.00
CA VAL A 30 -10.54 -2.54 -0.15
C VAL A 30 -10.46 -3.68 -1.16
N ALA A 31 -10.23 -4.91 -0.68
CA ALA A 31 -10.07 -6.06 -1.54
C ALA A 31 -11.35 -6.45 -2.27
N GLU A 32 -12.49 -6.30 -1.60
CA GLU A 32 -13.81 -6.42 -2.23
C GLU A 32 -13.97 -5.38 -3.35
N LYS A 33 -13.69 -4.11 -3.08
CA LYS A 33 -13.83 -3.02 -4.07
C LYS A 33 -12.90 -3.17 -5.29
N LEU A 34 -11.71 -3.73 -5.10
CA LEU A 34 -10.72 -3.95 -6.17
C LEU A 34 -10.81 -5.36 -6.79
N GLU A 35 -11.78 -6.16 -6.36
CA GLU A 35 -12.01 -7.55 -6.80
C GLU A 35 -10.76 -8.43 -6.66
N VAL A 36 -9.98 -8.21 -5.61
CA VAL A 36 -8.78 -8.99 -5.29
C VAL A 36 -9.16 -10.12 -4.34
N LYS A 37 -9.30 -11.33 -4.91
CA LYS A 37 -9.58 -12.56 -4.17
C LYS A 37 -8.35 -13.03 -3.39
N ARG A 38 -8.58 -13.63 -2.23
CA ARG A 38 -7.51 -14.26 -1.43
C ARG A 38 -7.00 -15.49 -2.18
N ALA A 39 -5.72 -15.47 -2.56
CA ALA A 39 -5.11 -16.56 -3.34
C ALA A 39 -4.81 -17.80 -2.48
N VAL A 40 -4.34 -17.60 -1.25
CA VAL A 40 -3.96 -18.67 -0.30
C VAL A 40 -4.16 -18.22 1.14
N GLY A 41 -4.35 -19.17 2.06
CA GLY A 41 -4.47 -18.91 3.51
C GLY A 41 -5.83 -18.32 3.94
N LYS A 42 -5.94 -17.96 5.23
CA LYS A 42 -7.14 -17.37 5.83
C LYS A 42 -6.92 -15.90 6.17
N ALA A 43 -8.01 -15.15 6.33
CA ALA A 43 -7.96 -13.82 6.93
C ALA A 43 -7.41 -13.88 8.36
N HIS A 44 -6.79 -12.79 8.81
CA HIS A 44 -6.17 -12.68 10.13
C HIS A 44 -4.94 -13.59 10.31
N GLN A 45 -4.23 -13.85 9.20
CA GLN A 45 -2.93 -14.54 9.19
C GLN A 45 -1.92 -13.65 8.49
N ALA A 46 -0.80 -13.34 9.17
CA ALA A 46 0.19 -12.38 8.69
C ALA A 46 0.68 -12.66 7.26
N GLY A 47 0.95 -13.93 6.92
CA GLY A 47 1.41 -14.31 5.58
C GLY A 47 0.33 -14.15 4.50
N SER A 48 -0.92 -14.49 4.80
CA SER A 48 -2.01 -14.35 3.84
C SER A 48 -2.39 -12.88 3.63
N ASP A 49 -2.36 -12.08 4.71
CA ASP A 49 -2.68 -10.67 4.67
C ASP A 49 -1.55 -9.83 4.05
N SER A 50 -0.28 -10.22 4.19
CA SER A 50 0.85 -9.55 3.52
C SER A 50 0.82 -9.75 1.99
N LEU A 51 0.58 -10.98 1.53
CA LEU A 51 0.39 -11.26 0.09
C LEU A 51 -0.78 -10.45 -0.47
N ARG A 52 -1.89 -10.38 0.27
CA ARG A 52 -3.06 -9.63 -0.16
C ARG A 52 -2.79 -8.12 -0.19
N THR A 53 -2.08 -7.59 0.79
CA THR A 53 -1.65 -6.18 0.81
C THR A 53 -0.81 -5.85 -0.42
N TYR A 54 0.13 -6.73 -0.79
CA TYR A 54 0.93 -6.56 -2.00
C TYR A 54 0.10 -6.57 -3.28
N GLN A 55 -0.83 -7.52 -3.42
CA GLN A 55 -1.70 -7.60 -4.60
C GLN A 55 -2.60 -6.37 -4.74
N LEU A 56 -3.13 -5.84 -3.63
CA LEU A 56 -3.90 -4.60 -3.62
C LEU A 56 -3.05 -3.41 -4.03
N PHE A 57 -1.82 -3.33 -3.52
CA PHE A 57 -0.88 -2.29 -3.90
C PHE A 57 -0.63 -2.29 -5.41
N LEU A 58 -0.33 -3.46 -6.00
CA LEU A 58 -0.13 -3.57 -7.45
C LEU A 58 -1.37 -3.20 -8.25
N ARG A 59 -2.56 -3.65 -7.81
CA ARG A 59 -3.82 -3.31 -8.49
C ARG A 59 -4.08 -1.80 -8.44
N MET A 60 -3.91 -1.17 -7.29
CA MET A 60 -4.04 0.28 -7.16
C MET A 60 -3.05 1.03 -8.04
N LYS A 61 -1.77 0.63 -7.99
CA LYS A 61 -0.71 1.24 -8.79
C LYS A 61 -1.09 1.18 -10.26
N LYS A 62 -1.52 0.02 -10.77
CA LYS A 62 -1.93 -0.14 -12.17
C LYS A 62 -3.19 0.66 -12.52
N SER A 63 -4.23 0.57 -11.70
CA SER A 63 -5.55 1.14 -12.02
C SER A 63 -5.64 2.66 -11.86
N TYR A 64 -4.90 3.23 -10.91
CA TYR A 64 -5.02 4.66 -10.58
C TYR A 64 -3.73 5.44 -10.88
N PHE A 65 -2.57 4.81 -10.77
CA PHE A 65 -1.26 5.47 -10.83
C PHE A 65 -0.34 4.93 -11.94
N GLY A 66 -0.91 4.17 -12.89
CA GLY A 66 -0.18 3.71 -14.07
C GLY A 66 0.16 4.86 -15.02
N PRO A 67 0.90 4.58 -16.10
CA PRO A 67 1.19 5.56 -17.12
C PRO A 67 -0.11 6.21 -17.62
N GLY A 68 -0.10 7.53 -17.76
CA GLY A 68 -1.18 8.24 -18.48
C GLY A 68 -1.14 7.96 -19.97
N ASP A 69 -2.15 8.46 -20.69
CA ASP A 69 -2.17 8.42 -22.16
C ASP A 69 -0.97 9.18 -22.77
N ASP A 70 -0.35 10.07 -21.99
CA ASP A 70 0.89 10.79 -22.30
C ASP A 70 2.18 9.98 -22.00
N GLY A 71 2.04 8.72 -21.58
CA GLY A 71 3.15 7.81 -21.26
C GLY A 71 3.89 8.12 -19.96
N LYS A 72 3.47 9.14 -19.19
CA LYS A 72 4.15 9.52 -17.94
C LYS A 72 3.65 8.71 -16.76
N GLU A 73 4.58 8.18 -15.97
CA GLU A 73 4.23 7.56 -14.69
C GLU A 73 3.63 8.59 -13.74
N ARG A 74 2.49 8.26 -13.13
CA ARG A 74 1.93 9.06 -12.05
C ARG A 74 2.57 8.65 -10.73
N LYS A 75 3.06 9.64 -9.96
CA LYS A 75 3.62 9.38 -8.64
C LYS A 75 2.51 8.87 -7.71
N MET A 76 2.75 7.75 -7.04
CA MET A 76 1.82 7.28 -6.01
C MET A 76 1.82 8.26 -4.82
N PRO A 77 0.64 8.60 -4.28
CA PRO A 77 0.53 9.46 -3.11
C PRO A 77 1.10 8.77 -1.87
N SER A 78 1.39 9.56 -0.84
CA SER A 78 1.75 9.06 0.50
C SER A 78 3.04 8.23 0.57
N GLU A 79 3.98 8.46 -0.37
CA GLU A 79 5.33 7.90 -0.27
C GLU A 79 6.01 8.33 1.03
N GLY A 80 6.54 7.37 1.78
CA GLY A 80 7.21 7.59 3.04
C GLY A 80 6.28 7.90 4.23
N LEU A 81 4.95 7.87 4.02
CA LEU A 81 3.99 8.04 5.10
C LEU A 81 3.55 6.69 5.67
N ILE A 82 3.38 6.66 6.98
CA ILE A 82 2.89 5.54 7.79
C ILE A 82 1.67 6.02 8.56
N PHE A 83 0.59 5.23 8.51
CA PHE A 83 -0.68 5.57 9.14
C PHE A 83 -0.54 5.60 10.66
N GLY A 84 -1.03 6.65 11.30
CA GLY A 84 -0.91 6.86 12.76
C GLY A 84 0.40 7.49 13.22
N GLU A 85 1.40 7.62 12.35
CA GLU A 85 2.69 8.24 12.69
C GLU A 85 2.90 9.61 12.03
N ASN A 86 2.08 9.97 11.03
CA ASN A 86 2.21 11.23 10.28
C ASN A 86 0.95 12.13 10.42
N TYR A 87 0.04 11.80 11.35
CA TYR A 87 -1.21 12.52 11.62
C TYR A 87 -1.50 12.56 13.12
#